data_AF-A0A959ZK76-F1
#
_entry.id   AF-A0A959ZK76-F1
#
_cell.length_a   1.000
_cell.length_b   1.000
_cell.length_c   1.000
_cell.angle_alpha   90.00
_cell.angle_beta   90.00
_cell.angle_gamma   90.00
#
_symmetry.space_group_name_H-M   'P 1'
#
loop_
_entity.id
_entity.type
_entity.pdbx_description
1 polymer ?
#
loop_
_entity_poly.entity_id
_entity_poly.type
_entity_poly.pdbx_seq_one_letter_code
_entity_poly.pdbx_strand_id
1 'polypeptide(L)'
;MPETNPETGGADRAAHLPATIALAASGILLGFLVLLAPIHAAIPPVQVPEPLVPHHQPAENLLYGLAFFVLLPLGAWLSVRLADRLLAGGNPDLIGPLAGCSVLVAASLLVVTRLLDPGSHLLWIQAGLALIAILILGPMLWRACGDEWPAARFLEDHTFTVACLSGVATVLAVASLGYPSRVDWPWLLAGLTVAGGVAWSFGRVRLPRPSRRWGRPLDAAILVLVVLAVPDLIIFQGVGETWEPGNPFLTYVTGFHQSLYLGAASQILNGAALLVDTVSQYGVVSIYLLAAFFKVAPIGNGTLGFFDASLTALTFGAGYAILRMAGVGRLFATATMAVAVVVLVWALEYPIGALLQHGGLRFGLPVPLILFWVAAARFRSLGWLRIAGWVLVGLSSVWALEAFIYVTGAMAAMVLLQASLMPADRVRWIARQVSYALIAWVSVQVVFALATLIWAGSLPDWGLYITYLRDFLAGDVGDLTYDVPSWSPGLTVGFTYLVSALGLIVTVTRCPDWLRSRPVAALALAGLTGYGIVLYSYFDNRSLAHVIPYISLPLVLSVAIWLWLVITGPEVPRRVARVVLAAVLGVTALSVATVMPAAAER
;
A
#
# COMPACT_ATOMS: atom_id res chain seq x y z
N MET A 1 45.05 -1.53 11.92
CA MET A 1 43.76 -1.17 11.28
C MET A 1 43.67 0.34 11.26
N PRO A 2 43.54 0.99 10.10
CA PRO A 2 43.38 2.44 10.07
C PRO A 2 42.02 2.79 10.67
N GLU A 3 42.00 3.71 11.64
CA GLU A 3 40.77 4.30 12.17
C GLU A 3 40.12 5.11 11.03
N THR A 4 39.06 4.54 10.45
CA THR A 4 38.19 5.27 9.53
C THR A 4 37.42 6.29 10.35
N ASN A 5 37.66 7.57 10.08
CA ASN A 5 36.97 8.70 10.69
C ASN A 5 35.45 8.49 10.54
N PRO A 6 34.69 8.25 11.63
CA PRO A 6 33.28 7.87 11.53
C PRO A 6 32.37 9.02 11.06
N GLU A 7 32.84 10.26 11.11
CA GLU A 7 32.02 11.44 10.81
C GLU A 7 31.82 11.71 9.31
N THR A 8 32.73 11.29 8.43
CA THR A 8 32.58 11.51 6.97
C THR A 8 31.80 10.37 6.28
N GLY A 9 31.85 9.15 6.82
CA GLY A 9 31.23 7.99 6.17
C GLY A 9 29.69 7.97 6.16
N GLY A 10 29.03 8.73 7.03
CA GLY A 10 27.56 8.77 7.12
C GLY A 10 26.89 9.52 5.95
N ALA A 11 27.47 10.65 5.54
CA ALA A 11 26.94 11.47 4.45
C ALA A 11 27.10 10.79 3.08
N ASP A 12 28.27 10.18 2.84
CA ASP A 12 28.53 9.46 1.60
C ASP A 12 27.61 8.24 1.43
N ARG A 13 27.35 7.49 2.50
CA ARG A 13 26.40 6.35 2.46
C ARG A 13 24.97 6.78 2.15
N ALA A 14 24.54 7.94 2.64
CA ALA A 14 23.20 8.47 2.36
C ALA A 14 23.04 8.90 0.89
N ALA A 15 24.10 9.42 0.25
CA ALA A 15 24.07 9.80 -1.16
C ALA A 15 23.82 8.61 -2.10
N HIS A 16 24.28 7.41 -1.72
CA HIS A 16 24.14 6.19 -2.52
C HIS A 16 22.93 5.32 -2.16
N LEU A 17 22.11 5.76 -1.21
CA LEU A 17 20.91 5.05 -0.77
C LEU A 17 19.91 4.78 -1.91
N PRO A 18 19.56 5.75 -2.78
CA PRO A 18 18.62 5.51 -3.88
C PRO A 18 19.13 4.44 -4.85
N ALA A 19 20.42 4.45 -5.16
CA ALA A 19 21.03 3.46 -6.06
C ALA A 19 21.01 2.05 -5.45
N THR A 20 21.26 1.94 -4.15
CA THR A 20 21.17 0.66 -3.43
C THR A 20 19.76 0.08 -3.47
N ILE A 21 18.74 0.91 -3.21
CA ILE A 21 17.34 0.51 -3.25
C ILE A 21 16.94 0.11 -4.69
N ALA A 22 17.37 0.87 -5.70
CA ALA A 22 17.08 0.57 -7.11
C ALA A 22 17.72 -0.76 -7.57
N LEU A 23 18.97 -1.03 -7.21
CA LEU A 23 19.63 -2.32 -7.46
C LEU A 23 18.86 -3.47 -6.80
N ALA A 24 18.51 -3.30 -5.52
CA ALA A 24 17.78 -4.29 -4.75
C ALA A 24 16.40 -4.58 -5.34
N ALA A 25 15.63 -3.54 -5.64
CA ALA A 25 14.30 -3.64 -6.23
C ALA A 25 14.33 -4.34 -7.59
N SER A 26 15.29 -3.97 -8.44
CA SER A 26 15.46 -4.60 -9.76
C SER A 26 15.83 -6.08 -9.63
N GLY A 27 16.74 -6.42 -8.71
CA GLY A 27 17.13 -7.80 -8.44
C GLY A 27 15.97 -8.65 -7.91
N ILE A 28 15.16 -8.09 -7.00
CA ILE A 28 13.96 -8.74 -6.47
C ILE A 28 12.92 -8.94 -7.57
N LEU A 29 12.68 -7.94 -8.41
CA LEU A 29 11.77 -8.06 -9.55
C LEU A 29 12.22 -9.16 -10.50
N LEU A 30 13.48 -9.16 -10.92
CA LEU A 30 14.01 -10.21 -11.81
C LEU A 30 13.93 -11.60 -11.15
N GLY A 31 14.25 -11.72 -9.85
CA GLY A 31 14.10 -12.96 -9.11
C GLY A 31 12.65 -13.45 -9.06
N PHE A 32 11.70 -12.54 -8.81
CA PHE A 32 10.27 -12.85 -8.85
C PHE A 32 9.83 -13.36 -10.23
N LEU A 33 10.27 -12.69 -11.31
CA LEU A 33 9.94 -13.08 -12.68
C LEU A 33 10.52 -14.45 -13.07
N VAL A 34 11.69 -14.83 -12.55
CA VAL A 34 12.26 -16.17 -12.73
C VAL A 34 11.43 -17.24 -12.02
N LEU A 35 10.87 -16.93 -10.85
CA LEU A 35 10.09 -17.88 -10.04
C LEU A 35 8.65 -18.07 -10.53
N LEU A 36 8.11 -17.08 -11.24
CA LEU A 36 6.72 -17.06 -11.71
C LEU A 36 6.33 -18.34 -12.48
N ALA A 37 7.04 -18.65 -13.58
CA ALA A 37 6.71 -19.81 -14.41
C ALA A 37 6.90 -21.16 -13.72
N PRO A 38 8.03 -21.44 -13.03
CA PRO A 38 8.20 -22.70 -12.29
C PRO A 38 7.12 -22.96 -11.24
N ILE A 39 6.67 -21.91 -10.54
CA ILE A 39 5.67 -22.07 -9.48
C ILE A 39 4.28 -22.36 -10.08
N HIS A 40 3.85 -21.61 -11.10
CA HIS A 40 2.59 -21.90 -11.80
C HIS A 40 2.60 -23.28 -12.47
N ALA A 41 3.76 -23.77 -12.91
CA ALA A 41 3.88 -25.11 -13.47
C ALA A 41 3.85 -26.22 -12.39
N ALA A 42 4.41 -25.96 -11.22
CA ALA A 42 4.49 -26.93 -10.12
C ALA A 42 3.18 -27.05 -9.32
N ILE A 43 2.35 -26.00 -9.31
CA ILE A 43 1.11 -25.93 -8.55
C ILE A 43 -0.06 -25.84 -9.54
N PRO A 44 -0.86 -26.92 -9.70
CA PRO A 44 -1.95 -26.92 -10.67
C PRO A 44 -3.07 -25.94 -10.28
N PRO A 45 -3.81 -25.40 -11.25
CA PRO A 45 -4.96 -24.54 -10.97
C PRO A 45 -6.07 -25.31 -10.26
N VAL A 46 -6.72 -24.64 -9.32
CA VAL A 46 -7.91 -25.15 -8.63
C VAL A 46 -9.07 -25.16 -9.62
N GLN A 47 -9.72 -26.31 -9.76
CA GLN A 47 -10.89 -26.47 -10.61
C GLN A 47 -12.14 -26.06 -9.82
N VAL A 48 -12.94 -25.18 -10.40
CA VAL A 48 -14.21 -24.70 -9.81
C VAL A 48 -15.38 -25.10 -10.71
N PRO A 49 -16.60 -25.30 -10.16
CA PRO A 49 -17.77 -25.66 -10.95
C PRO A 49 -18.11 -24.60 -12.00
N GLU A 50 -18.60 -25.04 -13.16
CA GLU A 50 -19.12 -24.11 -14.18
C GLU A 50 -20.25 -23.23 -13.59
N PRO A 51 -20.33 -21.93 -13.95
CA PRO A 51 -19.61 -21.24 -15.02
C PRO A 51 -18.28 -20.56 -14.60
N LEU A 52 -17.73 -20.89 -13.42
CA LEU A 52 -16.51 -20.27 -12.93
C LEU A 52 -15.27 -20.79 -13.67
N VAL A 53 -14.26 -19.95 -13.83
CA VAL A 53 -12.99 -20.30 -14.50
C VAL A 53 -11.98 -20.79 -13.46
N PRO A 54 -11.16 -21.81 -13.77
CA PRO A 54 -10.06 -22.23 -12.89
C PRO A 54 -9.14 -21.08 -12.49
N HIS A 55 -8.55 -21.16 -11.30
CA HIS A 55 -7.66 -20.12 -10.77
C HIS A 55 -6.37 -20.69 -10.17
N HIS A 56 -5.34 -19.86 -10.03
CA HIS A 56 -3.99 -20.21 -9.56
C HIS A 56 -3.71 -19.70 -8.15
N GLN A 57 -4.75 -19.52 -7.33
CA GLN A 57 -4.64 -18.88 -6.02
C GLN A 57 -3.55 -19.45 -5.09
N PRO A 58 -3.32 -20.78 -5.00
CA PRO A 58 -2.24 -21.33 -4.18
C PRO A 58 -0.83 -20.96 -4.70
N ALA A 59 -0.66 -20.87 -6.02
CA ALA A 59 0.59 -20.45 -6.66
C ALA A 59 0.86 -18.95 -6.38
N GLU A 60 -0.16 -18.12 -6.50
CA GLU A 60 -0.12 -16.68 -6.23
C GLU A 60 0.22 -16.40 -4.76
N ASN A 61 -0.47 -17.07 -3.82
CA ASN A 61 -0.20 -16.97 -2.39
C ASN A 61 1.25 -17.37 -2.05
N LEU A 62 1.80 -18.41 -2.69
CA LEU A 62 3.20 -18.80 -2.54
C LEU A 62 4.14 -17.73 -3.10
N LEU A 63 3.85 -17.17 -4.27
CA LEU A 63 4.63 -16.09 -4.89
C LEU A 63 4.64 -14.83 -4.01
N TYR A 64 3.50 -14.44 -3.45
CA TYR A 64 3.41 -13.37 -2.45
C TYR A 64 4.29 -13.68 -1.23
N GLY A 65 4.18 -14.89 -0.68
CA GLY A 65 4.99 -15.34 0.46
C GLY A 65 6.49 -15.29 0.16
N LEU A 66 6.92 -15.79 -0.99
CA LEU A 66 8.31 -15.77 -1.42
C LEU A 66 8.79 -14.34 -1.67
N ALA A 67 7.99 -13.47 -2.27
CA ALA A 67 8.36 -12.08 -2.54
C ALA A 67 8.65 -11.31 -1.25
N PHE A 68 7.74 -11.35 -0.27
CA PHE A 68 7.85 -10.53 0.94
C PHE A 68 8.71 -11.17 2.05
N PHE A 69 8.72 -12.50 2.19
CA PHE A 69 9.43 -13.17 3.28
C PHE A 69 10.77 -13.80 2.88
N VAL A 70 11.06 -13.96 1.57
CA VAL A 70 12.32 -14.54 1.09
C VAL A 70 13.11 -13.55 0.23
N LEU A 71 12.54 -13.12 -0.90
CA LEU A 71 13.24 -12.25 -1.85
C LEU A 71 13.53 -10.86 -1.26
N LEU A 72 12.57 -10.26 -0.55
CA LEU A 72 12.76 -8.96 0.08
C LEU A 72 13.94 -8.93 1.08
N PRO A 73 14.00 -9.78 2.13
CA PRO A 73 15.13 -9.76 3.06
C PRO A 73 16.45 -10.15 2.39
N LEU A 74 16.44 -11.14 1.48
CA LEU A 74 17.63 -11.56 0.75
C LEU A 74 18.15 -10.44 -0.15
N GLY A 75 17.26 -9.79 -0.90
CA GLY A 75 17.58 -8.67 -1.78
C GLY A 75 18.09 -7.46 -1.01
N ALA A 76 17.51 -7.14 0.14
CA ALA A 76 18.03 -6.10 1.03
C ALA A 76 19.45 -6.42 1.52
N TRP A 77 19.69 -7.65 1.97
CA TRP A 77 21.01 -8.06 2.46
C TRP A 77 22.07 -8.10 1.36
N LEU A 78 21.76 -8.70 0.21
CA LEU A 78 22.68 -8.80 -0.94
C LEU A 78 23.01 -7.41 -1.50
N SER A 79 22.01 -6.55 -1.67
CA SER A 79 22.21 -5.21 -2.23
C SER A 79 23.05 -4.30 -1.35
N VAL A 80 22.88 -4.35 -0.02
CA VAL A 80 23.73 -3.60 0.91
C VAL A 80 25.18 -4.06 0.78
N ARG A 81 25.42 -5.37 0.78
CA ARG A 81 26.78 -5.93 0.61
C ARG A 81 27.38 -5.58 -0.74
N LEU A 82 26.59 -5.65 -1.80
CA LEU A 82 27.03 -5.32 -3.15
C LEU A 82 27.36 -3.82 -3.25
N ALA A 83 26.51 -2.95 -2.71
CA ALA A 83 26.75 -1.52 -2.69
C ALA A 83 28.03 -1.17 -1.90
N ASP A 84 28.24 -1.79 -0.73
CA ASP A 84 29.45 -1.58 0.06
C ASP A 84 30.71 -2.06 -0.69
N ARG A 85 30.63 -3.16 -1.44
CA ARG A 85 31.73 -3.64 -2.29
C ARG A 85 32.00 -2.72 -3.47
N LEU A 86 30.97 -2.22 -4.14
CA LEU A 86 31.12 -1.27 -5.25
C LEU A 86 31.79 0.03 -4.77
N LEU A 87 31.38 0.54 -3.62
CA LEU A 87 31.95 1.76 -3.03
C LEU A 87 33.38 1.56 -2.53
N ALA A 88 33.75 0.35 -2.13
CA ALA A 88 35.12 0.01 -1.72
C ALA A 88 36.04 -0.42 -2.87
N GLY A 89 35.48 -0.69 -4.06
CA GLY A 89 36.21 -1.15 -5.25
C GLY A 89 36.85 -0.01 -6.04
N GLY A 90 37.39 -0.33 -7.22
CA GLY A 90 38.05 0.64 -8.09
C GLY A 90 37.11 1.59 -8.85
N ASN A 91 35.78 1.42 -8.71
CA ASN A 91 34.78 2.16 -9.51
C ASN A 91 33.57 2.65 -8.68
N PRO A 92 33.76 3.40 -7.57
CA PRO A 92 32.66 3.79 -6.67
C PRO A 92 31.57 4.63 -7.34
N ASP A 93 31.94 5.48 -8.31
CA ASP A 93 31.02 6.38 -9.01
C ASP A 93 30.01 5.65 -9.92
N LEU A 94 30.25 4.37 -10.23
CA LEU A 94 29.36 3.57 -11.08
C LEU A 94 28.09 3.08 -10.41
N ILE A 95 27.98 3.19 -9.09
CA ILE A 95 26.80 2.66 -8.38
C ILE A 95 25.49 3.28 -8.90
N GLY A 96 25.50 4.57 -9.23
CA GLY A 96 24.35 5.28 -9.79
C GLY A 96 23.96 4.76 -11.19
N PRO A 97 24.86 4.84 -12.19
CA PRO A 97 24.63 4.29 -13.53
C PRO A 97 24.20 2.83 -13.54
N LEU A 98 24.87 1.96 -12.76
CA LEU A 98 24.55 0.54 -12.71
C LEU A 98 23.17 0.27 -12.13
N ALA A 99 22.76 1.03 -11.10
CA ALA A 99 21.41 0.99 -10.57
C ALA A 99 20.37 1.46 -11.61
N GLY A 100 20.70 2.51 -12.38
CA GLY A 100 19.87 2.96 -13.48
C GLY A 100 19.71 1.88 -14.56
N CYS A 101 20.81 1.25 -14.98
CA CYS A 101 20.80 0.15 -15.94
C CYS A 101 19.99 -1.05 -15.45
N SER A 102 20.11 -1.44 -14.17
CA SER A 102 19.32 -2.56 -13.63
C SER A 102 17.82 -2.26 -13.66
N VAL A 103 17.42 -1.04 -13.29
CA VAL A 103 16.00 -0.61 -13.38
C VAL A 103 15.54 -0.59 -14.83
N LEU A 104 16.36 -0.04 -15.73
CA LEU A 104 16.04 0.03 -17.16
C LEU A 104 15.81 -1.36 -17.73
N VAL A 105 16.70 -2.32 -17.46
CA VAL A 105 16.58 -3.71 -17.93
C VAL A 105 15.35 -4.38 -17.35
N ALA A 106 15.14 -4.30 -16.03
CA ALA A 106 14.02 -4.95 -15.36
C ALA A 106 12.67 -4.38 -15.82
N ALA A 107 12.55 -3.06 -15.94
CA ALA A 107 11.33 -2.41 -16.42
C ALA A 107 11.07 -2.67 -17.92
N SER A 108 12.11 -2.60 -18.76
CA SER A 108 11.98 -2.90 -20.20
C SER A 108 11.59 -4.35 -20.45
N LEU A 109 12.00 -5.27 -19.60
CA LEU A 109 11.60 -6.67 -19.72
C LEU A 109 10.08 -6.83 -19.59
N LEU A 110 9.45 -6.16 -18.63
CA LEU A 110 7.99 -6.18 -18.50
C LEU A 110 7.28 -5.64 -19.74
N VAL A 111 7.80 -4.55 -20.32
CA VAL A 111 7.28 -3.96 -21.57
C VAL A 111 7.42 -4.95 -22.73
N VAL A 112 8.61 -5.53 -22.91
CA VAL A 112 8.89 -6.49 -24.00
C VAL A 112 8.02 -7.74 -23.84
N THR A 113 7.91 -8.29 -22.63
CA THR A 113 7.05 -9.46 -22.38
C THR A 113 5.59 -9.14 -22.67
N ARG A 114 5.08 -7.97 -22.28
CA ARG A 114 3.70 -7.56 -22.58
C ARG A 114 3.44 -7.46 -24.09
N LEU A 115 4.42 -6.97 -24.86
CA LEU A 115 4.32 -6.84 -26.31
C LEU A 115 4.38 -8.21 -27.02
N LEU A 116 5.20 -9.13 -26.51
CA LEU A 116 5.35 -10.47 -27.09
C LEU A 116 4.18 -11.40 -26.70
N ASP A 117 3.60 -11.19 -25.53
CA ASP A 117 2.54 -12.06 -24.99
C ASP A 117 1.43 -11.26 -24.29
N PRO A 118 0.52 -10.65 -25.08
CA PRO A 118 -0.61 -9.92 -24.53
C PRO A 118 -1.59 -10.82 -23.73
N GLY A 119 -1.58 -12.14 -23.98
CA GLY A 119 -2.49 -13.12 -23.38
C GLY A 119 -1.93 -13.87 -22.18
N SER A 120 -0.64 -13.69 -21.85
CA SER A 120 0.04 -14.36 -20.73
C SER A 120 0.19 -15.87 -20.84
N HIS A 121 0.29 -16.39 -22.06
CA HIS A 121 0.52 -17.81 -22.30
C HIS A 121 2.01 -18.22 -22.24
N LEU A 122 2.92 -17.26 -22.14
CA LEU A 122 4.37 -17.40 -22.30
C LEU A 122 5.14 -17.02 -21.03
N LEU A 123 4.64 -17.41 -19.85
CA LEU A 123 5.34 -17.20 -18.56
C LEU A 123 6.80 -17.70 -18.61
N TRP A 124 7.07 -18.78 -19.34
CA TRP A 124 8.43 -19.31 -19.52
C TRP A 124 9.37 -18.38 -20.30
N ILE A 125 8.86 -17.61 -21.26
CA ILE A 125 9.65 -16.60 -21.97
C ILE A 125 10.03 -15.48 -20.99
N GLN A 126 9.10 -15.03 -20.17
CA GLN A 126 9.36 -14.02 -19.14
C GLN A 126 10.44 -14.49 -18.16
N ALA A 127 10.33 -15.71 -17.66
CA ALA A 127 11.34 -16.31 -16.78
C ALA A 127 12.70 -16.46 -17.48
N GLY A 128 12.72 -16.91 -18.73
CA GLY A 128 13.95 -17.04 -19.53
C GLY A 128 14.65 -15.69 -19.78
N LEU A 129 13.90 -14.66 -20.18
CA LEU A 129 14.42 -13.30 -20.35
C LEU A 129 14.95 -12.74 -19.02
N ALA A 130 14.25 -12.99 -17.91
CA ALA A 130 14.66 -12.51 -16.59
C ALA A 130 15.96 -13.18 -16.12
N LEU A 131 16.10 -14.49 -16.38
CA LEU A 131 17.33 -15.23 -16.13
C LEU A 131 18.50 -14.70 -16.98
N ILE A 132 18.29 -14.44 -18.28
CA ILE A 132 19.30 -13.84 -19.16
C ILE A 132 19.73 -12.46 -18.62
N ALA A 133 18.78 -11.63 -18.20
CA ALA A 133 19.06 -10.33 -17.61
C ALA A 133 19.92 -10.46 -16.34
N ILE A 134 19.63 -11.41 -15.45
CA ILE A 134 20.45 -11.70 -14.25
C ILE A 134 21.86 -12.15 -14.65
N LEU A 135 21.97 -13.03 -15.65
CA LEU A 135 23.26 -13.55 -16.14
C LEU A 135 24.13 -12.48 -16.82
N ILE A 136 23.54 -11.38 -17.30
CA ILE A 136 24.28 -10.23 -17.84
C ILE A 136 24.62 -9.23 -16.73
N LEU A 137 23.63 -8.84 -15.93
CA LEU A 137 23.82 -7.81 -14.89
C LEU A 137 24.73 -8.30 -13.75
N GLY A 138 24.65 -9.57 -13.38
CA GLY A 138 25.47 -10.15 -12.29
C GLY A 138 26.97 -10.00 -12.53
N PRO A 139 27.51 -10.50 -13.65
CA PRO A 139 28.92 -10.32 -14.01
C PRO A 139 29.34 -8.87 -14.18
N MET A 140 28.46 -8.00 -14.73
CA MET A 140 28.74 -6.56 -14.83
C MET A 140 28.91 -5.92 -13.44
N LEU A 141 27.99 -6.19 -12.52
CA LEU A 141 28.05 -5.70 -11.14
C LEU A 141 29.26 -6.27 -10.39
N TRP A 142 29.57 -7.54 -10.59
CA TRP A 142 30.76 -8.18 -10.02
C TRP A 142 32.05 -7.54 -10.54
N ARG A 143 32.15 -7.31 -11.86
CA ARG A 143 33.33 -6.69 -12.48
C ARG A 143 33.54 -5.26 -11.98
N ALA A 144 32.46 -4.50 -11.81
CA ALA A 144 32.52 -3.15 -11.26
C ALA A 144 33.04 -3.09 -9.81
N CYS A 145 32.94 -4.18 -9.03
CA CYS A 145 33.53 -4.28 -7.70
C CYS A 145 35.05 -4.47 -7.70
N GLY A 146 35.65 -4.83 -8.85
CA GLY A 146 37.08 -5.11 -8.98
C GLY A 146 37.92 -3.89 -9.35
N ASP A 147 38.98 -4.13 -10.13
CA ASP A 147 39.88 -3.09 -10.65
C ASP A 147 39.17 -2.10 -11.58
N GLU A 148 39.86 -1.01 -11.94
CA GLU A 148 39.35 -0.02 -12.89
C GLU A 148 38.81 -0.69 -14.16
N TRP A 149 37.56 -0.38 -14.48
CA TRP A 149 36.88 -0.92 -15.64
C TRP A 149 36.83 0.18 -16.72
N PRO A 150 37.52 0.07 -17.86
CA PRO A 150 37.57 1.17 -18.84
C PRO A 150 36.19 1.58 -19.39
N ALA A 151 35.25 0.63 -19.49
CA ALA A 151 33.87 0.92 -19.89
C ALA A 151 33.05 1.67 -18.82
N ALA A 152 33.57 1.79 -17.59
CA ALA A 152 33.00 2.59 -16.51
C ALA A 152 32.79 4.04 -16.93
N ARG A 153 33.81 4.64 -17.55
CA ARG A 153 33.80 6.06 -17.93
C ARG A 153 32.64 6.38 -18.87
N PHE A 154 32.33 5.46 -19.79
CA PHE A 154 31.17 5.62 -20.68
C PHE A 154 29.85 5.70 -19.90
N LEU A 155 29.64 4.83 -18.91
CA LEU A 155 28.42 4.84 -18.09
C LEU A 155 28.34 6.07 -17.18
N GLU A 156 29.48 6.50 -16.65
CA GLU A 156 29.58 7.70 -15.82
C GLU A 156 29.16 8.95 -16.62
N ASP A 157 29.71 9.14 -17.82
CA ASP A 157 29.38 10.24 -18.72
C ASP A 157 27.87 10.27 -19.09
N HIS A 158 27.22 9.12 -19.06
CA HIS A 158 25.81 8.94 -19.45
C HIS A 158 24.86 8.73 -18.26
N THR A 159 25.31 8.95 -17.02
CA THR A 159 24.51 8.70 -15.80
C THR A 159 23.10 9.30 -15.88
N PHE A 160 23.00 10.56 -16.33
CA PHE A 160 21.72 11.26 -16.42
C PHE A 160 20.81 10.68 -17.51
N THR A 161 21.39 10.31 -18.66
CA THR A 161 20.67 9.69 -19.77
C THR A 161 20.12 8.34 -19.34
N VAL A 162 20.94 7.51 -18.69
CA VAL A 162 20.50 6.23 -18.12
C VAL A 162 19.35 6.45 -17.14
N ALA A 163 19.47 7.38 -16.19
CA ALA A 163 18.40 7.68 -15.25
C ALA A 163 17.09 8.10 -15.94
N CYS A 164 17.15 8.92 -16.98
CA CYS A 164 15.97 9.32 -17.76
C CYS A 164 15.33 8.12 -18.46
N LEU A 165 16.14 7.27 -19.11
CA LEU A 165 15.65 6.05 -19.77
C LEU A 165 15.02 5.09 -18.76
N SER A 166 15.62 4.91 -17.58
CA SER A 166 15.05 4.10 -16.50
C SER A 166 13.69 4.66 -16.03
N GLY A 167 13.58 5.99 -15.91
CA GLY A 167 12.32 6.65 -15.57
C GLY A 167 11.23 6.42 -16.61
N VAL A 168 11.55 6.56 -17.90
CA VAL A 168 10.63 6.28 -19.01
C VAL A 168 10.23 4.81 -19.02
N ALA A 169 11.19 3.89 -18.92
CA ALA A 169 10.94 2.46 -18.88
C ALA A 169 10.04 2.08 -17.70
N THR A 170 10.20 2.73 -16.53
CA THR A 170 9.33 2.52 -15.37
C THR A 170 7.89 2.93 -15.65
N VAL A 171 7.67 4.11 -16.26
CA VAL A 171 6.32 4.56 -16.65
C VAL A 171 5.68 3.59 -17.65
N LEU A 172 6.46 3.14 -18.65
CA LEU A 172 5.99 2.18 -19.65
C LEU A 172 5.70 0.80 -19.05
N ALA A 173 6.51 0.34 -18.09
CA ALA A 173 6.27 -0.91 -17.38
C ALA A 173 4.95 -0.86 -16.59
N VAL A 174 4.67 0.25 -15.89
CA VAL A 174 3.38 0.44 -15.21
C VAL A 174 2.22 0.49 -16.21
N ALA A 175 2.38 1.17 -17.34
CA ALA A 175 1.40 1.15 -18.42
C ALA A 175 1.14 -0.25 -18.97
N SER A 176 2.18 -1.08 -19.04
CA SER A 176 2.11 -2.45 -19.54
C SER A 176 1.37 -3.38 -18.59
N LEU A 177 1.49 -3.16 -17.28
CA LEU A 177 0.74 -3.85 -16.23
C LEU A 177 -0.69 -3.31 -16.05
N GLY A 178 -0.98 -2.13 -16.60
CA GLY A 178 -2.31 -1.51 -16.55
C GLY A 178 -3.28 -2.02 -17.62
N TYR A 179 -4.39 -1.31 -17.76
CA TYR A 179 -5.36 -1.50 -18.84
C TYR A 179 -5.13 -0.45 -19.93
N PRO A 180 -4.22 -0.67 -20.90
CA PRO A 180 -3.90 0.33 -21.93
C PRO A 180 -5.12 0.73 -22.77
N SER A 181 -6.11 -0.17 -22.92
CA SER A 181 -7.37 0.13 -23.59
C SER A 181 -8.24 1.17 -22.88
N ARG A 182 -7.99 1.45 -21.60
CA ARG A 182 -8.71 2.46 -20.80
C ARG A 182 -8.01 3.82 -20.76
N VAL A 183 -6.84 3.95 -21.38
CA VAL A 183 -6.07 5.21 -21.35
C VAL A 183 -6.73 6.23 -22.27
N ASP A 184 -7.16 7.34 -21.69
CA ASP A 184 -7.58 8.52 -22.46
C ASP A 184 -6.36 9.38 -22.85
N TRP A 185 -6.12 9.47 -24.16
CA TRP A 185 -4.95 10.17 -24.70
C TRP A 185 -4.94 11.68 -24.40
N PRO A 186 -6.05 12.43 -24.57
CA PRO A 186 -6.12 13.82 -24.13
C PRO A 186 -5.72 14.04 -22.66
N TRP A 187 -6.28 13.25 -21.73
CA TRP A 187 -5.94 13.34 -20.31
C TRP A 187 -4.50 12.95 -20.03
N LEU A 188 -3.97 11.94 -20.72
CA LEU A 188 -2.57 11.55 -20.61
C LEU A 188 -1.64 12.68 -21.06
N LEU A 189 -1.89 13.28 -22.22
CA LEU A 189 -1.07 14.38 -22.75
C LEU A 189 -1.11 15.61 -21.83
N ALA A 190 -2.29 15.96 -21.33
CA ALA A 190 -2.44 17.05 -20.36
C ALA A 190 -1.67 16.76 -19.07
N GLY A 191 -1.84 15.55 -18.52
CA GLY A 191 -1.15 15.11 -17.31
C GLY A 191 0.38 15.07 -17.47
N LEU A 192 0.88 14.56 -18.59
CA LEU A 192 2.32 14.54 -18.90
C LEU A 192 2.88 15.97 -19.09
N THR A 193 2.11 16.88 -19.68
CA THR A 193 2.50 18.29 -19.82
C THR A 193 2.63 18.95 -18.45
N VAL A 194 1.66 18.73 -17.55
CA VAL A 194 1.74 19.21 -16.16
C VAL A 194 2.91 18.57 -15.43
N ALA A 195 3.11 17.26 -15.55
CA ALA A 195 4.21 16.53 -14.96
C ALA A 195 5.58 17.09 -15.39
N GLY A 196 5.76 17.30 -16.70
CA GLY A 196 6.95 17.90 -17.28
C GLY A 196 7.19 19.33 -16.78
N GLY A 197 6.14 20.16 -16.73
CA GLY A 197 6.20 21.52 -16.19
C GLY A 197 6.58 21.58 -14.71
N VAL A 198 6.03 20.69 -13.88
CA VAL A 198 6.37 20.57 -12.45
C VAL A 198 7.82 20.09 -12.27
N ALA A 199 8.23 19.04 -12.98
CA ALA A 199 9.60 18.54 -12.92
C ALA A 199 10.63 19.57 -13.43
N TRP A 200 10.26 20.35 -14.45
CA TRP A 200 11.10 21.43 -14.97
C TRP A 200 11.19 22.62 -14.00
N SER A 201 10.08 23.05 -13.41
CA SER A 201 10.06 24.18 -12.46
C SER A 201 10.67 23.82 -11.09
N PHE A 202 10.80 22.54 -10.78
CA PHE A 202 11.39 22.05 -9.54
C PHE A 202 12.81 22.60 -9.32
N GLY A 203 12.99 23.30 -8.19
CA GLY A 203 14.26 23.95 -7.83
C GLY A 203 14.54 25.28 -8.53
N ARG A 204 13.72 25.67 -9.50
CA ARG A 204 13.80 26.97 -10.21
C ARG A 204 12.80 27.98 -9.67
N VAL A 205 11.59 27.53 -9.36
CA VAL A 205 10.50 28.39 -8.87
C VAL A 205 10.37 28.25 -7.35
N ARG A 206 10.34 29.38 -6.64
CA ARG A 206 10.00 29.43 -5.21
C ARG A 206 8.56 29.86 -5.07
N LEU A 207 7.68 28.93 -4.72
CA LEU A 207 6.29 29.27 -4.41
C LEU A 207 6.20 30.03 -3.08
N PRO A 208 5.35 31.08 -2.99
CA PRO A 208 5.15 31.80 -1.75
C PRO A 208 4.59 30.85 -0.69
N ARG A 209 5.19 30.89 0.50
CA ARG A 209 4.69 30.11 1.64
C ARG A 209 3.59 30.93 2.31
N PRO A 210 2.36 30.41 2.42
CA PRO A 210 1.31 31.12 3.15
C PRO A 210 1.78 31.37 4.58
N SER A 211 1.47 32.56 5.10
CA SER A 211 1.90 32.95 6.43
C SER A 211 1.36 31.99 7.49
N ARG A 212 2.03 31.91 8.64
CA ARG A 212 1.67 30.98 9.73
C ARG A 212 0.22 31.14 10.20
N ARG A 213 -0.37 32.33 10.05
CA ARG A 213 -1.75 32.66 10.40
C ARG A 213 -2.77 31.94 9.50
N TRP A 214 -2.49 31.85 8.19
CA TRP A 214 -3.38 31.20 7.21
C TRP A 214 -3.12 29.70 7.06
N GLY A 215 -1.99 29.20 7.58
CA GLY A 215 -1.63 27.80 7.43
C GLY A 215 -2.65 26.82 8.01
N ARG A 216 -3.12 27.05 9.25
CA ARG A 216 -4.07 26.15 9.92
C ARG A 216 -5.47 26.20 9.30
N PRO A 217 -6.07 27.39 9.04
CA PRO A 217 -7.35 27.45 8.33
C PRO A 217 -7.29 26.77 6.96
N LEU A 218 -6.19 26.90 6.23
CA LEU A 218 -6.03 26.25 4.93
C LEU A 218 -5.92 24.73 5.05
N ASP A 219 -5.14 24.21 6.00
CA ASP A 219 -5.08 22.76 6.27
C ASP A 219 -6.48 22.22 6.68
N ALA A 220 -7.27 22.99 7.45
CA ALA A 220 -8.64 22.62 7.81
C ALA A 220 -9.60 22.66 6.61
N ALA A 221 -9.53 23.68 5.76
CA ALA A 221 -10.33 23.77 4.55
C ALA A 221 -10.02 22.62 3.59
N ILE A 222 -8.74 22.27 3.39
CA ILE A 222 -8.35 21.12 2.57
C ILE A 222 -8.87 19.82 3.17
N LEU A 223 -8.78 19.65 4.50
CA LEU A 223 -9.33 18.48 5.16
C LEU A 223 -10.83 18.35 4.92
N VAL A 224 -11.58 19.45 5.04
CA VAL A 224 -13.03 19.48 4.74
C VAL A 224 -13.29 19.12 3.27
N LEU A 225 -12.53 19.69 2.33
CA LEU A 225 -12.68 19.37 0.90
C LEU A 225 -12.41 17.89 0.61
N VAL A 226 -11.39 17.30 1.22
CA VAL A 226 -11.11 15.86 1.10
C VAL A 226 -12.27 15.03 1.67
N VAL A 227 -12.78 15.39 2.85
CA VAL A 227 -13.90 14.67 3.49
C VAL A 227 -15.19 14.81 2.67
N LEU A 228 -15.41 15.93 1.99
CA LEU A 228 -16.59 16.13 1.14
C LEU A 228 -16.47 15.47 -0.24
N ALA A 229 -15.27 15.26 -0.75
CA ALA A 229 -15.05 14.70 -2.10
C ALA A 229 -15.08 13.16 -2.13
N VAL A 230 -15.03 12.50 -0.97
CA VAL A 230 -14.98 11.04 -0.85
C VAL A 230 -16.36 10.37 -0.84
N PRO A 231 -17.40 10.88 -0.15
CA PRO A 231 -18.70 10.24 -0.16
C PRO A 231 -19.31 10.19 -1.56
N ASP A 232 -19.57 8.98 -2.04
CA ASP A 232 -20.27 8.69 -3.31
C ASP A 232 -21.61 8.01 -2.94
N LEU A 233 -22.60 8.82 -2.55
CA LEU A 233 -23.82 8.32 -1.92
C LEU A 233 -24.71 7.59 -2.91
N ILE A 234 -24.97 6.31 -2.63
CA ILE A 234 -25.92 5.51 -3.39
C ILE A 234 -27.34 5.82 -2.91
N ILE A 235 -28.15 6.38 -3.80
CA ILE A 235 -29.58 6.60 -3.57
C ILE A 235 -30.34 5.39 -4.14
N PHE A 236 -30.84 4.52 -3.27
CA PHE A 236 -31.75 3.45 -3.66
C PHE A 236 -33.15 4.04 -3.86
N GLN A 237 -33.69 3.95 -5.08
CA GLN A 237 -35.09 4.28 -5.35
C GLN A 237 -36.00 3.08 -5.03
N GLY A 238 -37.23 3.36 -4.58
CA GLY A 238 -38.18 2.33 -4.13
C GLY A 238 -38.63 1.40 -5.26
N VAL A 239 -38.98 0.16 -4.90
CA VAL A 239 -39.55 -0.81 -5.84
C VAL A 239 -40.90 -0.30 -6.34
N GLY A 240 -40.97 0.16 -7.60
CA GLY A 240 -42.19 0.64 -8.24
C GLY A 240 -42.08 2.01 -8.91
N GLU A 241 -41.03 2.78 -8.61
CA GLU A 241 -40.67 3.98 -9.38
C GLU A 241 -39.79 3.55 -10.56
N THR A 242 -40.04 4.15 -11.72
CA THR A 242 -39.58 3.72 -13.05
C THR A 242 -38.10 3.32 -13.08
N TRP A 243 -37.85 2.05 -13.41
CA TRP A 243 -36.54 1.54 -13.79
C TRP A 243 -35.99 2.37 -14.96
N GLU A 244 -35.13 3.35 -14.67
CA GLU A 244 -34.18 3.82 -15.67
C GLU A 244 -33.08 2.76 -15.84
N PRO A 245 -32.59 2.53 -17.07
CA PRO A 245 -31.67 1.44 -17.39
C PRO A 245 -30.27 1.73 -16.81
N GLY A 246 -30.06 1.36 -15.56
CA GLY A 246 -28.79 1.42 -14.86
C GLY A 246 -28.51 0.08 -14.16
N ASN A 247 -27.84 -0.81 -14.88
CA ASN A 247 -27.33 -2.12 -14.47
C ASN A 247 -28.05 -2.83 -13.29
N PRO A 248 -29.16 -3.57 -13.51
CA PRO A 248 -29.88 -4.30 -12.46
C PRO A 248 -29.00 -5.29 -11.66
N PHE A 249 -27.92 -5.76 -12.26
CA PHE A 249 -26.93 -6.60 -11.60
C PHE A 249 -26.18 -5.83 -10.49
N LEU A 250 -25.79 -4.57 -10.72
CA LEU A 250 -25.08 -3.74 -9.73
C LEU A 250 -25.94 -3.51 -8.48
N THR A 251 -27.21 -3.18 -8.67
CA THR A 251 -28.17 -2.98 -7.57
C THR A 251 -28.40 -4.28 -6.79
N TYR A 252 -28.55 -5.41 -7.50
CA TYR A 252 -28.68 -6.73 -6.87
C TYR A 252 -27.46 -7.09 -6.03
N VAL A 253 -26.26 -6.97 -6.59
CA VAL A 253 -24.99 -7.26 -5.90
C VAL A 253 -24.83 -6.37 -4.68
N THR A 254 -25.11 -5.07 -4.82
CA THR A 254 -25.02 -4.11 -3.71
C THR A 254 -26.00 -4.48 -2.59
N GLY A 255 -27.27 -4.73 -2.93
CA GLY A 255 -28.28 -5.13 -1.95
C GLY A 255 -27.96 -6.44 -1.25
N PHE A 256 -27.42 -7.43 -1.98
CA PHE A 256 -26.95 -8.69 -1.41
C PHE A 256 -25.85 -8.47 -0.37
N HIS A 257 -24.78 -7.75 -0.72
CA HIS A 257 -23.67 -7.50 0.20
C HIS A 257 -24.07 -6.66 1.41
N GLN A 258 -24.90 -5.64 1.24
CA GLN A 258 -25.38 -4.82 2.36
C GLN A 258 -26.30 -5.62 3.30
N SER A 259 -27.11 -6.54 2.77
CA SER A 259 -27.99 -7.40 3.57
C SER A 259 -27.23 -8.29 4.55
N LEU A 260 -26.00 -8.69 4.22
CA LEU A 260 -25.13 -9.46 5.13
C LEU A 260 -24.76 -8.68 6.40
N TYR A 261 -24.70 -7.35 6.34
CA TYR A 261 -24.49 -6.49 7.51
C TYR A 261 -25.82 -6.13 8.19
N LEU A 262 -26.83 -5.75 7.40
CA LEU A 262 -28.13 -5.32 7.91
C LEU A 262 -28.88 -6.43 8.63
N GLY A 263 -28.79 -7.68 8.15
CA GLY A 263 -29.44 -8.83 8.78
C GLY A 263 -28.97 -9.02 10.23
N ALA A 264 -27.65 -9.06 10.44
CA ALA A 264 -27.08 -9.21 11.77
C ALA A 264 -27.35 -7.97 12.66
N ALA A 265 -27.21 -6.76 12.12
CA ALA A 265 -27.50 -5.53 12.86
C ALA A 265 -28.98 -5.45 13.28
N SER A 266 -29.90 -5.86 12.40
CA SER A 266 -31.34 -5.92 12.68
C SER A 266 -31.65 -6.92 13.79
N GLN A 267 -31.04 -8.11 13.78
CA GLN A 267 -31.22 -9.07 14.86
C GLN A 267 -30.75 -8.52 16.22
N ILE A 268 -29.61 -7.81 16.26
CA ILE A 268 -29.13 -7.17 17.48
C ILE A 268 -30.10 -6.10 17.99
N LEU A 269 -30.63 -5.27 17.10
CA LEU A 269 -31.66 -4.28 17.46
C LEU A 269 -32.92 -4.92 18.07
N ASN A 270 -33.21 -6.17 17.68
CA ASN A 270 -34.33 -6.96 18.20
C ASN A 270 -33.95 -7.87 19.38
N GLY A 271 -32.78 -7.65 20.02
CA GLY A 271 -32.40 -8.29 21.26
C GLY A 271 -31.46 -9.51 21.12
N ALA A 272 -31.05 -9.87 19.91
CA ALA A 272 -30.05 -10.92 19.71
C ALA A 272 -28.65 -10.46 20.15
N ALA A 273 -27.83 -11.39 20.63
CA ALA A 273 -26.41 -11.17 20.85
C ALA A 273 -25.56 -11.93 19.83
N LEU A 274 -24.57 -11.25 19.25
CA LEU A 274 -23.58 -11.88 18.39
C LEU A 274 -22.73 -12.89 19.15
N LEU A 275 -22.48 -14.02 18.50
CA LEU A 275 -21.83 -15.22 19.04
C LEU A 275 -22.66 -15.94 20.13
N VAL A 276 -23.94 -15.62 20.24
CA VAL A 276 -24.90 -16.35 21.10
C VAL A 276 -26.10 -16.77 20.26
N ASP A 277 -26.83 -15.79 19.73
CA ASP A 277 -28.05 -15.99 18.96
C ASP A 277 -27.83 -15.84 17.44
N THR A 278 -26.77 -15.12 17.07
CA THR A 278 -26.45 -14.80 15.67
C THR A 278 -24.95 -14.72 15.42
N VAL A 279 -24.56 -14.77 14.14
CA VAL A 279 -23.19 -14.60 13.65
C VAL A 279 -23.16 -13.67 12.45
N SER A 280 -22.02 -13.04 12.22
CA SER A 280 -21.79 -12.19 11.06
C SER A 280 -20.46 -12.54 10.40
N GLN A 281 -20.48 -12.65 9.08
CA GLN A 281 -19.31 -12.84 8.25
C GLN A 281 -18.29 -11.69 8.41
N TYR A 282 -18.79 -10.47 8.56
CA TYR A 282 -17.97 -9.26 8.44
C TYR A 282 -17.58 -8.66 9.81
N GLY A 283 -17.50 -9.52 10.82
CA GLY A 283 -17.00 -9.18 12.13
C GLY A 283 -18.06 -9.18 13.23
N VAL A 284 -17.63 -8.80 14.43
CA VAL A 284 -18.43 -8.86 15.65
C VAL A 284 -18.74 -7.46 16.15
N VAL A 285 -17.74 -6.73 16.64
CA VAL A 285 -17.96 -5.37 17.18
C VAL A 285 -18.29 -4.35 16.10
N SER A 286 -17.87 -4.56 14.85
CA SER A 286 -18.29 -3.74 13.71
C SER A 286 -19.82 -3.71 13.55
N ILE A 287 -20.49 -4.84 13.79
CA ILE A 287 -21.95 -4.95 13.68
C ILE A 287 -22.65 -4.36 14.91
N TYR A 288 -22.08 -4.50 16.12
CA TYR A 288 -22.60 -3.77 17.28
C TYR A 288 -22.50 -2.25 17.09
N LEU A 289 -21.44 -1.76 16.45
CA LEU A 289 -21.34 -0.34 16.08
C LEU A 289 -22.44 0.07 15.08
N LEU A 290 -22.71 -0.75 14.06
CA LEU A 290 -23.81 -0.52 13.13
C LEU A 290 -25.17 -0.51 13.83
N ALA A 291 -25.43 -1.49 14.69
CA ALA A 291 -26.66 -1.54 15.47
C ALA A 291 -26.81 -0.30 16.37
N ALA A 292 -25.73 0.15 17.02
CA ALA A 292 -25.74 1.39 17.80
C ALA A 292 -26.05 2.63 16.94
N PHE A 293 -25.50 2.71 15.73
CA PHE A 293 -25.81 3.76 14.77
C PHE A 293 -27.29 3.73 14.35
N PHE A 294 -27.85 2.54 14.10
CA PHE A 294 -29.27 2.38 13.72
C PHE A 294 -30.27 2.57 14.87
N LYS A 295 -29.81 2.79 16.11
CA LYS A 295 -30.69 3.30 17.18
C LYS A 295 -31.06 4.76 16.97
N VAL A 296 -30.26 5.52 16.21
CA VAL A 296 -30.46 6.96 15.97
C VAL A 296 -30.72 7.30 14.50
N ALA A 297 -30.39 6.40 13.58
CA ALA A 297 -30.66 6.53 12.15
C ALA A 297 -31.57 5.40 11.65
N PRO A 298 -32.45 5.63 10.66
CA PRO A 298 -33.25 4.56 10.07
C PRO A 298 -32.36 3.42 9.54
N ILE A 299 -32.68 2.17 9.85
CA ILE A 299 -31.98 1.02 9.28
C ILE A 299 -32.32 0.89 7.80
N GLY A 300 -31.30 0.77 6.95
CA GLY A 300 -31.50 0.60 5.52
C GLY A 300 -30.20 0.66 4.73
N ASN A 301 -30.29 0.27 3.46
CA ASN A 301 -29.17 0.23 2.51
C ASN A 301 -28.50 1.61 2.33
N GLY A 302 -29.29 2.67 2.17
CA GLY A 302 -28.78 4.03 1.99
C GLY A 302 -28.08 4.60 3.23
N THR A 303 -28.65 4.39 4.43
CA THR A 303 -28.05 4.85 5.70
C THR A 303 -26.81 4.06 6.06
N LEU A 304 -26.77 2.76 5.73
CA LEU A 304 -25.57 1.93 5.82
C LEU A 304 -24.45 2.43 4.89
N GLY A 305 -24.78 2.69 3.62
CA GLY A 305 -23.85 3.25 2.64
C GLY A 305 -23.30 4.60 3.08
N PHE A 306 -24.16 5.50 3.60
CA PHE A 306 -23.75 6.79 4.15
C PHE A 306 -22.78 6.64 5.34
N PHE A 307 -23.05 5.69 6.24
CA PHE A 307 -22.19 5.44 7.39
C PHE A 307 -20.80 4.98 6.97
N ASP A 308 -20.71 3.99 6.07
CA ASP A 308 -19.43 3.49 5.58
C ASP A 308 -18.69 4.53 4.71
N ALA A 309 -19.41 5.31 3.91
CA ALA A 309 -18.84 6.44 3.18
C ALA A 309 -18.25 7.51 4.11
N SER A 310 -18.91 7.79 5.23
CA SER A 310 -18.41 8.71 6.25
C SER A 310 -17.13 8.18 6.90
N LEU A 311 -17.07 6.90 7.25
CA LEU A 311 -15.84 6.27 7.77
C LEU A 311 -14.70 6.31 6.75
N THR A 312 -15.01 6.09 5.47
CA THR A 312 -14.03 6.16 4.39
C THR A 312 -13.52 7.59 4.19
N ALA A 313 -14.40 8.59 4.22
CA ALA A 313 -14.02 10.00 4.15
C ALA A 313 -13.11 10.41 5.32
N LEU A 314 -13.40 9.95 6.55
CA LEU A 314 -12.53 10.15 7.70
C LEU A 314 -11.17 9.47 7.53
N THR A 315 -11.13 8.30 6.88
CA THR A 315 -9.88 7.58 6.56
C THR A 315 -9.00 8.39 5.60
N PHE A 316 -9.58 8.98 4.54
CA PHE A 316 -8.86 9.88 3.63
C PHE A 316 -8.41 11.17 4.33
N GLY A 317 -9.27 11.75 5.18
CA GLY A 317 -8.92 12.92 5.99
C GLY A 317 -7.75 12.64 6.95
N ALA A 318 -7.73 11.46 7.57
CA ALA A 318 -6.62 10.99 8.38
C ALA A 318 -5.35 10.81 7.53
N GLY A 319 -5.47 10.31 6.29
CA GLY A 319 -4.39 10.25 5.32
C GLY A 319 -3.73 11.60 5.07
N TYR A 320 -4.53 12.65 4.82
CA TYR A 320 -4.02 14.02 4.71
C TYR A 320 -3.27 14.46 5.97
N ALA A 321 -3.86 14.24 7.15
CA ALA A 321 -3.25 14.60 8.42
C ALA A 321 -1.91 13.86 8.65
N ILE A 322 -1.82 12.59 8.28
CA ILE A 322 -0.58 11.79 8.34
C ILE A 322 0.50 12.43 7.46
N LEU A 323 0.20 12.78 6.19
CA LEU A 323 1.16 13.45 5.30
C LEU A 323 1.67 14.76 5.92
N ARG A 324 0.76 15.60 6.43
CA ARG A 324 1.11 16.90 7.01
C ARG A 324 1.95 16.75 8.28
N MET A 325 1.65 15.78 9.13
CA MET A 325 2.44 15.49 10.34
C MET A 325 3.80 14.87 10.02
N ALA A 326 3.90 14.05 8.97
CA ALA A 326 5.15 13.51 8.43
C ALA A 326 6.04 14.59 7.80
N GLY A 327 5.55 15.83 7.67
CA GLY A 327 6.32 16.98 7.18
C GLY A 327 6.18 17.25 5.69
N VAL A 328 5.31 16.51 4.99
CA VAL A 328 5.03 16.72 3.57
C VAL A 328 4.43 18.11 3.36
N GLY A 329 4.97 18.87 2.42
CA GLY A 329 4.53 20.23 2.12
C GLY A 329 3.05 20.29 1.74
N ARG A 330 2.34 21.35 2.12
CA ARG A 330 0.88 21.46 1.93
C ARG A 330 0.43 21.25 0.49
N LEU A 331 1.05 21.96 -0.47
CA LEU A 331 0.69 21.83 -1.88
C LEU A 331 0.83 20.38 -2.36
N PHE A 332 1.94 19.74 -1.98
CA PHE A 332 2.22 18.36 -2.35
C PHE A 332 1.21 17.41 -1.69
N ALA A 333 0.96 17.53 -0.39
CA ALA A 333 -0.05 16.71 0.30
C ALA A 333 -1.46 16.91 -0.27
N THR A 334 -1.82 18.13 -0.66
CA THR A 334 -3.13 18.44 -1.27
C THR A 334 -3.24 17.79 -2.65
N ALA A 335 -2.21 17.93 -3.49
CA ALA A 335 -2.17 17.29 -4.81
C ALA A 335 -2.21 15.76 -4.69
N THR A 336 -1.48 15.18 -3.72
CA THR A 336 -1.54 13.74 -3.42
C THR A 336 -2.96 13.31 -3.06
N MET A 337 -3.66 14.04 -2.19
CA MET A 337 -5.02 13.68 -1.82
C MET A 337 -6.02 13.87 -2.96
N ALA A 338 -5.86 14.90 -3.80
CA ALA A 338 -6.68 15.07 -4.99
C ALA A 338 -6.53 13.88 -5.95
N VAL A 339 -5.29 13.46 -6.22
CA VAL A 339 -5.01 12.25 -7.00
C VAL A 339 -5.59 11.01 -6.34
N ALA A 340 -5.44 10.87 -5.02
CA ALA A 340 -6.01 9.75 -4.28
C ALA A 340 -7.53 9.70 -4.41
N VAL A 341 -8.23 10.83 -4.32
CA VAL A 341 -9.69 10.87 -4.50
C VAL A 341 -10.07 10.47 -5.92
N VAL A 342 -9.46 11.09 -6.94
CA VAL A 342 -9.76 10.78 -8.34
C VAL A 342 -9.53 9.29 -8.64
N VAL A 343 -8.35 8.77 -8.31
CA VAL A 343 -7.92 7.42 -8.68
C VAL A 343 -8.50 6.34 -7.77
N LEU A 344 -8.77 6.65 -6.49
CA LEU A 344 -9.19 5.65 -5.51
C LEU A 344 -10.67 5.71 -5.14
N VAL A 345 -11.37 6.77 -5.50
CA VAL A 345 -12.79 6.96 -5.19
C VAL A 345 -13.60 7.05 -6.48
N TRP A 346 -13.27 7.99 -7.37
CA TRP A 346 -14.06 8.19 -8.59
C TRP A 346 -13.80 7.13 -9.66
N ALA A 347 -12.72 6.35 -9.52
CA ALA A 347 -12.42 5.20 -10.37
C ALA A 347 -13.19 3.92 -10.04
N LEU A 348 -13.88 3.89 -8.91
CA LEU A 348 -14.38 2.64 -8.35
C LEU A 348 -15.52 2.07 -9.19
N GLU A 349 -15.45 0.80 -9.58
CA GLU A 349 -16.58 0.15 -10.25
C GLU A 349 -17.85 0.16 -9.38
N TYR A 350 -17.67 -0.04 -8.07
CA TYR A 350 -18.72 0.05 -7.06
C TYR A 350 -18.52 1.33 -6.24
N PRO A 351 -19.49 2.25 -6.17
CA PRO A 351 -19.36 3.46 -5.35
C PRO A 351 -19.01 3.15 -3.89
N ILE A 352 -18.42 4.11 -3.20
CA ILE A 352 -18.15 3.97 -1.76
C ILE A 352 -19.48 3.77 -1.02
N GLY A 353 -19.52 2.76 -0.15
CA GLY A 353 -20.74 2.39 0.57
C GLY A 353 -21.64 1.41 -0.19
N ALA A 354 -21.39 1.08 -1.47
CA ALA A 354 -22.08 -0.03 -2.13
C ALA A 354 -21.68 -1.35 -1.49
N LEU A 355 -20.37 -1.59 -1.52
CA LEU A 355 -19.76 -2.81 -1.05
C LEU A 355 -18.96 -2.47 0.21
N LEU A 356 -19.58 -2.65 1.38
CA LEU A 356 -18.92 -2.37 2.67
C LEU A 356 -17.67 -3.21 2.90
N GLN A 357 -17.57 -4.32 2.17
CA GLN A 357 -16.36 -5.12 2.07
C GLN A 357 -15.14 -4.35 1.53
N HIS A 358 -15.33 -3.11 1.08
CA HIS A 358 -14.30 -2.24 0.54
C HIS A 358 -14.11 -0.91 1.30
N GLY A 359 -14.99 -0.60 2.26
CA GLY A 359 -15.02 0.70 2.91
C GLY A 359 -14.28 0.79 4.24
N GLY A 360 -14.42 1.96 4.86
CA GLY A 360 -13.81 2.31 6.13
C GLY A 360 -14.24 1.41 7.30
N LEU A 361 -15.42 0.79 7.25
CA LEU A 361 -15.86 -0.15 8.29
C LEU A 361 -14.94 -1.38 8.39
N ARG A 362 -14.51 -1.92 7.23
CA ARG A 362 -13.69 -3.13 7.18
C ARG A 362 -12.20 -2.81 7.20
N PHE A 363 -11.76 -1.84 6.39
CA PHE A 363 -10.35 -1.55 6.18
C PHE A 363 -9.85 -0.31 6.93
N GLY A 364 -10.72 0.51 7.51
CA GLY A 364 -10.33 1.83 8.03
C GLY A 364 -9.48 1.79 9.32
N LEU A 365 -9.66 0.80 10.20
CA LEU A 365 -9.09 0.79 11.56
C LEU A 365 -7.56 0.99 11.69
N PRO A 366 -6.70 0.49 10.79
CA PRO A 366 -5.26 0.74 10.84
C PRO A 366 -4.89 2.21 10.64
N VAL A 367 -5.68 2.99 9.90
CA VAL A 367 -5.38 4.40 9.60
C VAL A 367 -5.46 5.30 10.84
N PRO A 368 -6.51 5.29 11.69
CA PRO A 368 -6.51 6.03 12.95
C PRO A 368 -5.43 5.54 13.92
N LEU A 369 -5.07 4.25 13.92
CA LEU A 369 -3.94 3.76 14.70
C LEU A 369 -2.63 4.46 14.28
N ILE A 370 -2.33 4.47 12.98
CA ILE A 370 -1.14 5.14 12.42
C ILE A 370 -1.20 6.64 12.75
N LEU A 371 -2.35 7.28 12.55
CA LEU A 371 -2.58 8.68 12.87
C LEU A 371 -2.26 8.99 14.34
N PHE A 372 -2.77 8.20 15.29
CA PHE A 372 -2.56 8.41 16.72
C PHE A 372 -1.10 8.24 17.12
N TRP A 373 -0.42 7.24 16.56
CA TRP A 373 1.00 7.00 16.80
C TRP A 373 1.89 8.12 16.24
N VAL A 374 1.60 8.55 15.01
CA VAL A 374 2.27 9.67 14.34
C VAL A 374 2.02 10.98 15.09
N ALA A 375 0.78 11.25 15.50
CA ALA A 375 0.42 12.44 16.25
C ALA A 375 1.09 12.48 17.63
N ALA A 376 1.12 11.37 18.36
CA ALA A 376 1.82 11.27 19.64
C ALA A 376 3.34 11.43 19.49
N ALA A 377 3.92 10.96 18.38
CA ALA A 377 5.33 11.18 18.07
C ALA A 377 5.63 12.64 17.70
N ARG A 378 4.70 13.31 17.01
CA ARG A 378 4.85 14.71 16.58
C ARG A 378 4.61 15.71 17.72
N PHE A 379 3.62 15.46 18.57
CA PHE A 379 3.15 16.37 19.60
C PHE A 379 3.22 15.70 20.97
N ARG A 380 4.23 16.08 21.78
CA ARG A 380 4.42 15.53 23.14
C ARG A 380 3.19 15.70 24.04
N SER A 381 2.44 16.80 23.90
CA SER A 381 1.21 17.06 24.65
C SER A 381 0.07 16.07 24.33
N LEU A 382 0.14 15.37 23.20
CA LEU A 382 -0.84 14.38 22.77
C LEU A 382 -0.36 12.95 23.02
N GLY A 383 0.53 12.75 24.01
CA GLY A 383 1.03 11.41 24.37
C GLY A 383 -0.07 10.41 24.71
N TRP A 384 -1.22 10.87 25.21
CA TRP A 384 -2.41 10.05 25.48
C TRP A 384 -2.97 9.37 24.22
N LEU A 385 -2.71 9.88 23.02
CA LEU A 385 -3.10 9.22 21.77
C LEU A 385 -2.43 7.84 21.62
N ARG A 386 -1.29 7.58 22.27
CA ARG A 386 -0.75 6.21 22.32
C ARG A 386 -1.68 5.25 23.05
N ILE A 387 -2.34 5.71 24.11
CA ILE A 387 -3.32 4.91 24.85
C ILE A 387 -4.53 4.65 23.94
N ALA A 388 -5.02 5.66 23.23
CA ALA A 388 -6.08 5.48 22.23
C ALA A 388 -5.68 4.48 21.13
N GLY A 389 -4.41 4.52 20.68
CA GLY A 389 -3.85 3.53 19.77
C GLY A 389 -3.88 2.11 20.33
N TRP A 390 -3.52 1.92 21.61
CA TRP A 390 -3.62 0.62 22.27
C TRP A 390 -5.06 0.14 22.45
N VAL A 391 -6.00 1.04 22.70
CA VAL A 391 -7.43 0.71 22.72
C VAL A 391 -7.88 0.21 21.34
N LEU A 392 -7.44 0.84 20.25
CA LEU A 392 -7.71 0.34 18.89
C LEU A 392 -7.07 -1.02 18.61
N VAL A 393 -5.86 -1.27 19.12
CA VAL A 393 -5.21 -2.59 19.04
C VAL A 393 -6.04 -3.64 19.79
N GLY A 394 -6.55 -3.33 20.97
CA GLY A 394 -7.48 -4.21 21.69
C GLY A 394 -8.80 -4.42 20.94
N LEU A 395 -9.39 -3.34 20.44
CA LEU A 395 -10.67 -3.37 19.71
C LEU A 395 -10.58 -4.23 18.45
N SER A 396 -9.44 -4.21 17.75
CA SER A 396 -9.27 -4.96 16.52
C SER A 396 -9.44 -6.47 16.72
N SER A 397 -9.09 -7.03 17.88
CA SER A 397 -9.23 -8.48 18.15
C SER A 397 -10.67 -8.97 18.24
N VAL A 398 -11.63 -8.07 18.44
CA VAL A 398 -13.08 -8.36 18.47
C VAL A 398 -13.83 -7.66 17.33
N TRP A 399 -13.13 -6.89 16.49
CA TRP A 399 -13.78 -6.18 15.39
C TRP A 399 -14.12 -7.11 14.24
N ALA A 400 -13.09 -7.71 13.65
CA ALA A 400 -13.12 -8.72 12.59
C ALA A 400 -11.71 -9.33 12.48
N LEU A 401 -11.59 -10.56 11.98
CA LEU A 401 -10.28 -11.20 11.81
C LEU A 401 -9.33 -10.37 10.93
N GLU A 402 -9.84 -9.80 9.84
CA GLU A 402 -9.06 -9.01 8.91
C GLU A 402 -8.57 -7.71 9.57
N ALA A 403 -9.46 -7.01 10.28
CA ALA A 403 -9.10 -5.81 11.02
C ALA A 403 -8.02 -6.09 12.07
N PHE A 404 -8.12 -7.23 12.78
CA PHE A 404 -7.08 -7.70 13.70
C PHE A 404 -5.73 -7.86 12.99
N ILE A 405 -5.72 -8.54 11.85
CA ILE A 405 -4.52 -8.80 11.04
C ILE A 405 -3.91 -7.49 10.53
N TYR A 406 -4.71 -6.58 9.96
CA TYR A 406 -4.21 -5.30 9.42
C TYR A 406 -3.67 -4.37 10.50
N VAL A 407 -4.36 -4.25 11.63
CA VAL A 407 -3.92 -3.45 12.79
C VAL A 407 -2.63 -4.02 13.36
N THR A 408 -2.52 -5.35 13.49
CA THR A 408 -1.31 -6.02 13.98
C THR A 408 -0.14 -5.81 13.03
N GLY A 409 -0.36 -5.92 11.71
CA GLY A 409 0.66 -5.67 10.69
C GLY A 409 1.22 -4.24 10.73
N ALA A 410 0.32 -3.25 10.76
CA ALA A 410 0.70 -1.84 10.88
C ALA A 410 1.50 -1.57 12.17
N MET A 411 1.02 -2.13 13.28
CA MET A 411 1.64 -1.98 14.60
C MET A 411 3.03 -2.66 14.65
N ALA A 412 3.14 -3.89 14.16
CA ALA A 412 4.39 -4.63 14.12
C ALA A 412 5.45 -3.88 13.31
N ALA A 413 5.11 -3.35 12.14
CA ALA A 413 6.04 -2.57 11.33
C ALA A 413 6.52 -1.31 12.06
N MET A 414 5.62 -0.56 12.69
CA MET A 414 5.99 0.62 13.51
C MET A 414 6.91 0.26 14.68
N VAL A 415 6.62 -0.83 15.40
CA VAL A 415 7.41 -1.31 16.54
C VAL A 415 8.79 -1.79 16.09
N LEU A 416 8.86 -2.58 15.01
CA LEU A 416 10.11 -3.11 14.47
C LEU A 416 11.01 -1.98 13.98
N LEU A 417 10.46 -0.97 13.29
CA LEU A 417 11.21 0.22 12.91
C LEU A 417 11.80 0.92 14.13
N GLN A 418 10.97 1.22 15.14
CA GLN A 418 11.44 1.89 16.37
C GLN A 418 12.54 1.08 17.05
N ALA A 419 12.35 -0.23 17.21
CA ALA A 419 13.34 -1.14 17.78
C ALA A 419 14.67 -1.10 17.00
N SER A 420 14.59 -1.07 15.67
CA SER A 420 15.77 -1.08 14.80
C SER A 420 16.57 0.21 14.88
N LEU A 421 15.91 1.33 15.20
CA LEU A 421 16.57 2.62 15.41
C LEU A 421 17.16 2.78 16.81
N MET A 422 16.85 1.89 17.77
CA MET A 422 17.39 1.96 19.13
C MET A 422 18.85 1.44 19.18
N PRO A 423 19.74 2.09 19.96
CA PRO A 423 21.12 1.63 20.13
C PRO A 423 21.23 0.35 20.96
N ALA A 424 20.38 0.18 21.99
CA ALA A 424 20.36 -0.98 22.89
C ALA A 424 18.90 -1.37 23.25
N ASP A 425 18.73 -2.46 24.01
CA ASP A 425 17.44 -2.93 24.56
C ASP A 425 16.33 -3.26 23.54
N ARG A 426 16.70 -3.54 22.29
CA ARG A 426 15.74 -3.79 21.19
C ARG A 426 14.77 -4.93 21.52
N VAL A 427 15.29 -6.05 22.01
CA VAL A 427 14.49 -7.24 22.37
C VAL A 427 13.55 -6.91 23.53
N ARG A 428 14.04 -6.20 24.55
CA ARG A 428 13.22 -5.79 25.70
C ARG A 428 12.11 -4.82 25.29
N TRP A 429 12.41 -3.89 24.39
CA TRP A 429 11.43 -2.99 23.80
C TRP A 429 10.33 -3.77 23.07
N ILE A 430 10.71 -4.68 22.16
CA ILE A 430 9.77 -5.52 21.41
C ILE A 430 8.92 -6.35 22.37
N ALA A 431 9.54 -7.05 23.31
CA ALA A 431 8.84 -7.85 24.32
C ALA A 431 7.80 -7.01 25.07
N ARG A 432 8.15 -5.79 25.48
CA ARG A 432 7.21 -4.88 26.14
C ARG A 432 6.06 -4.46 25.22
N GLN A 433 6.30 -4.19 23.94
CA GLN A 433 5.22 -3.86 22.99
C GLN A 433 4.30 -5.06 22.77
N VAL A 434 4.86 -6.27 22.68
CA VAL A 434 4.08 -7.52 22.60
C VAL A 434 3.23 -7.70 23.85
N SER A 435 3.78 -7.48 25.05
CA SER A 435 3.01 -7.53 26.30
C SER A 435 1.86 -6.52 26.31
N TYR A 436 2.08 -5.29 25.83
CA TYR A 436 1.02 -4.29 25.73
C TYR A 436 -0.07 -4.70 24.73
N ALA A 437 0.29 -5.27 23.58
CA ALA A 437 -0.67 -5.78 22.61
C ALA A 437 -1.51 -6.92 23.21
N LEU A 438 -0.86 -7.89 23.86
CA LEU A 438 -1.52 -9.01 24.53
C LEU A 438 -2.48 -8.52 25.63
N ILE A 439 -2.04 -7.60 26.48
CA ILE A 439 -2.88 -7.00 27.53
C ILE A 439 -4.08 -6.29 26.89
N ALA A 440 -3.87 -5.52 25.81
CA ALA A 440 -4.96 -4.83 25.13
C ALA A 440 -5.98 -5.80 24.54
N TRP A 441 -5.54 -6.84 23.84
CA TRP A 441 -6.40 -7.89 23.27
C TRP A 441 -7.18 -8.63 24.35
N VAL A 442 -6.49 -9.13 25.37
CA VAL A 442 -7.13 -9.86 26.49
C VAL A 442 -8.12 -8.96 27.22
N SER A 443 -7.77 -7.70 27.49
CA SER A 443 -8.67 -6.78 28.18
C SER A 443 -9.96 -6.55 27.41
N VAL A 444 -9.88 -6.30 26.11
CA VAL A 444 -11.07 -6.08 25.28
C VAL A 444 -11.87 -7.37 25.10
N GLN A 445 -11.22 -8.52 24.91
CA GLN A 445 -11.90 -9.82 24.85
C GLN A 445 -12.65 -10.15 26.14
N VAL A 446 -12.05 -9.89 27.31
CA VAL A 446 -12.68 -10.07 28.62
C VAL A 446 -13.87 -9.12 28.78
N VAL A 447 -13.70 -7.83 28.45
CA VAL A 447 -14.80 -6.86 28.51
C VAL A 447 -15.94 -7.28 27.59
N PHE A 448 -15.64 -7.73 26.37
CA PHE A 448 -16.63 -8.24 25.44
C PHE A 448 -17.36 -9.48 25.99
N ALA A 449 -16.62 -10.47 26.49
CA ALA A 449 -17.20 -11.68 27.06
C ALA A 449 -18.09 -11.40 28.29
N LEU A 450 -17.66 -10.51 29.19
CA LEU A 450 -18.46 -10.11 30.35
C LEU A 450 -19.70 -9.32 29.92
N ALA A 451 -19.58 -8.41 28.95
CA ALA A 451 -20.72 -7.66 28.43
C ALA A 451 -21.76 -8.62 27.81
N THR A 452 -21.32 -9.57 26.99
CA THR A 452 -22.19 -10.61 26.42
C THR A 452 -22.84 -11.46 27.51
N LEU A 453 -22.09 -11.90 28.52
CA LEU A 453 -22.64 -12.68 29.64
C LEU A 453 -23.72 -11.91 30.41
N ILE A 454 -23.47 -10.64 30.71
CA ILE A 454 -24.42 -9.81 31.46
C ILE A 454 -25.70 -9.57 30.65
N TRP A 455 -25.60 -9.40 29.33
CA TRP A 455 -26.71 -8.95 28.49
C TRP A 455 -27.48 -10.11 27.85
N ALA A 456 -26.77 -11.17 27.44
CA ALA A 456 -27.33 -12.34 26.76
C ALA A 456 -27.51 -13.55 27.68
N GLY A 457 -26.94 -13.52 28.90
CA GLY A 457 -27.00 -14.63 29.85
C GLY A 457 -26.04 -15.79 29.53
N SER A 458 -25.18 -15.65 28.51
CA SER A 458 -24.24 -16.67 28.06
C SER A 458 -22.92 -16.05 27.59
N LEU A 459 -21.84 -16.84 27.60
CA LEU A 459 -20.56 -16.42 27.06
C LEU A 459 -20.59 -16.46 25.52
N PRO A 460 -19.80 -15.62 24.82
CA PRO A 460 -19.72 -15.66 23.37
C PRO A 460 -19.07 -16.96 22.90
N ASP A 461 -19.72 -17.64 21.95
CA ASP A 461 -19.20 -18.84 21.29
C ASP A 461 -18.37 -18.47 20.05
N TRP A 462 -17.07 -18.32 20.26
CA TRP A 462 -16.11 -18.12 19.17
C TRP A 462 -15.98 -19.35 18.25
N GLY A 463 -16.41 -20.53 18.68
CA GLY A 463 -16.44 -21.73 17.86
C GLY A 463 -17.32 -21.56 16.62
N LEU A 464 -18.45 -20.86 16.75
CA LEU A 464 -19.31 -20.51 15.62
C LEU A 464 -18.57 -19.63 14.59
N TYR A 465 -17.88 -18.60 15.06
CA TYR A 465 -17.11 -17.71 14.18
C TYR A 465 -15.93 -18.42 13.52
N ILE A 466 -15.21 -19.27 14.26
CA ILE A 466 -14.09 -20.05 13.74
C ILE A 466 -14.57 -21.08 12.72
N THR A 467 -15.70 -21.74 12.95
CA THR A 467 -16.29 -22.70 12.01
C THR A 467 -16.65 -21.99 10.71
N TYR A 468 -17.35 -20.86 10.82
CA TYR A 468 -17.65 -20.02 9.67
C TYR A 468 -16.40 -19.58 8.91
N LEU A 469 -15.38 -19.09 9.62
CA LEU A 469 -14.11 -18.70 9.01
C LEU A 469 -13.40 -19.89 8.37
N ARG A 470 -13.46 -21.08 8.96
CA ARG A 470 -12.89 -22.29 8.36
C ARG A 470 -13.57 -22.62 7.05
N ASP A 471 -14.90 -22.63 7.02
CA ASP A 471 -15.66 -22.96 5.82
C ASP A 471 -15.42 -21.92 4.72
N PHE A 472 -15.33 -20.63 5.11
CA PHE A 472 -15.08 -19.54 4.18
C PHE A 472 -13.61 -19.42 3.75
N LEU A 473 -12.64 -19.72 4.61
CA LEU A 473 -11.19 -19.54 4.35
C LEU A 473 -10.50 -20.79 3.80
N ALA A 474 -10.95 -21.97 4.21
CA ALA A 474 -10.25 -23.24 3.99
C ALA A 474 -11.17 -24.42 3.62
N GLY A 475 -12.48 -24.19 3.49
CA GLY A 475 -13.46 -25.18 3.01
C GLY A 475 -13.86 -24.92 1.55
N ASP A 476 -14.82 -25.70 1.04
CA ASP A 476 -15.26 -25.68 -0.37
C ASP A 476 -15.75 -24.29 -0.85
N VAL A 477 -16.24 -23.44 0.07
CA VAL A 477 -16.63 -22.04 -0.23
C VAL A 477 -15.39 -21.16 -0.41
N GLY A 478 -14.30 -21.47 0.28
CA GLY A 478 -13.01 -20.80 0.14
C GLY A 478 -12.31 -21.05 -1.18
N ASP A 479 -12.70 -22.09 -1.93
CA ASP A 479 -12.22 -22.35 -3.30
C ASP A 479 -12.93 -21.48 -4.36
N LEU A 480 -14.02 -20.79 -3.98
CA LEU A 480 -14.70 -19.81 -4.83
C LEU A 480 -13.96 -18.47 -4.80
N THR A 481 -12.74 -18.45 -5.34
CA THR A 481 -11.93 -17.23 -5.53
C THR A 481 -11.80 -16.87 -7.00
N TYR A 482 -11.07 -15.79 -7.28
CA TYR A 482 -10.84 -15.27 -8.63
C TYR A 482 -9.35 -15.30 -8.92
N ASP A 483 -8.98 -15.63 -10.16
CA ASP A 483 -7.59 -15.59 -10.60
C ASP A 483 -7.10 -14.14 -10.71
N VAL A 484 -5.83 -13.87 -10.37
CA VAL A 484 -5.24 -12.56 -10.64
C VAL A 484 -4.94 -12.46 -12.13
N PRO A 485 -5.45 -11.43 -12.84
CA PRO A 485 -5.07 -11.23 -14.23
C PRO A 485 -3.55 -11.12 -14.33
N SER A 486 -2.93 -11.91 -15.19
CA SER A 486 -1.48 -11.97 -15.35
C SER A 486 -0.84 -10.61 -15.67
N TRP A 487 -1.61 -9.70 -16.28
CA TRP A 487 -1.29 -8.28 -16.41
C TRP A 487 -2.29 -7.47 -15.59
N SER A 488 -1.92 -7.18 -14.34
CA SER A 488 -2.78 -6.47 -13.39
C SER A 488 -2.06 -5.25 -12.78
N PRO A 489 -2.74 -4.10 -12.62
CA PRO A 489 -2.23 -2.99 -11.83
C PRO A 489 -1.91 -3.41 -10.38
N GLY A 490 -2.51 -4.51 -9.89
CA GLY A 490 -2.22 -5.10 -8.59
C GLY A 490 -0.73 -5.46 -8.44
N LEU A 491 -0.10 -5.98 -9.49
CA LEU A 491 1.35 -6.26 -9.47
C LEU A 491 2.19 -5.01 -9.25
N THR A 492 1.76 -3.87 -9.82
CA THR A 492 2.40 -2.56 -9.57
C THR A 492 2.24 -2.16 -8.10
N VAL A 493 1.04 -2.32 -7.54
CA VAL A 493 0.75 -1.99 -6.14
C VAL A 493 1.60 -2.86 -5.18
N GLY A 494 1.60 -4.17 -5.38
CA GLY A 494 2.38 -5.12 -4.58
C GLY A 494 3.89 -4.86 -4.66
N PHE A 495 4.41 -4.65 -5.88
CA PHE A 495 5.82 -4.32 -6.06
C PHE A 495 6.19 -2.98 -5.42
N THR A 496 5.31 -1.98 -5.47
CA THR A 496 5.59 -0.68 -4.86
C THR A 496 5.57 -0.76 -3.32
N TYR A 497 4.71 -1.59 -2.72
CA TYR A 497 4.80 -1.91 -1.29
C TYR A 497 6.12 -2.60 -0.93
N LEU A 498 6.56 -3.54 -1.76
CA LEU A 498 7.85 -4.21 -1.61
C LEU A 498 9.00 -3.20 -1.67
N VAL A 499 9.00 -2.29 -2.64
CA VAL A 499 10.00 -1.21 -2.75
C VAL A 499 9.96 -0.29 -1.54
N SER A 500 8.78 0.04 -1.01
CA SER A 500 8.66 0.86 0.20
C SER A 500 9.27 0.16 1.43
N ALA A 501 9.02 -1.14 1.59
CA ALA A 501 9.58 -1.94 2.68
C ALA A 501 11.09 -2.09 2.55
N LEU A 502 11.57 -2.35 1.33
CA LEU A 502 12.98 -2.41 1.00
C LEU A 502 13.67 -1.08 1.32
N GLY A 503 13.06 0.04 0.93
CA GLY A 503 13.51 1.38 1.25
C GLY A 503 13.69 1.57 2.76
N LEU A 504 12.71 1.15 3.58
CA LEU A 504 12.82 1.20 5.03
C LEU A 504 13.98 0.34 5.56
N ILE A 505 14.07 -0.92 5.13
CA ILE A 505 15.11 -1.86 5.59
C ILE A 505 16.51 -1.34 5.24
N VAL A 506 16.74 -0.94 3.99
CA VAL A 506 18.04 -0.42 3.53
C VAL A 506 18.37 0.92 4.22
N THR A 507 17.39 1.79 4.42
CA THR A 507 17.64 3.07 5.09
C THR A 507 17.95 2.90 6.57
N VAL A 508 17.23 2.03 7.28
CA VAL A 508 17.50 1.71 8.70
C VAL A 508 18.89 1.11 8.88
N THR A 509 19.32 0.25 7.95
CA THR A 509 20.61 -0.42 8.03
C THR A 509 21.79 0.48 7.66
N ARG A 510 21.66 1.31 6.61
CA ARG A 510 22.78 2.15 6.13
C ARG A 510 22.78 3.57 6.69
N CYS A 511 21.61 4.13 6.95
CA CYS A 511 21.42 5.54 7.30
C CYS A 511 20.45 5.72 8.50
N PRO A 512 20.66 5.03 9.65
CA PRO A 512 19.73 5.11 10.78
C PRO A 512 19.58 6.53 11.32
N ASP A 513 20.64 7.35 11.33
CA ASP A 513 20.61 8.73 11.81
C ASP A 513 19.71 9.62 10.96
N TRP A 514 19.67 9.36 9.65
CA TRP A 514 18.76 10.06 8.75
C TRP A 514 17.30 9.84 9.12
N LEU A 515 16.93 8.61 9.48
CA LEU A 515 15.58 8.30 9.97
C LEU A 515 15.33 8.81 11.39
N ARG A 516 16.32 8.74 12.28
CA ARG A 516 16.23 9.29 13.64
C ARG A 516 15.96 10.79 13.64
N SER A 517 16.53 11.53 12.69
CA SER A 517 16.24 12.96 12.51
C SER A 517 14.83 13.25 11.97
N ARG A 518 14.14 12.23 11.44
CA ARG A 518 12.79 12.32 10.85
C ARG A 518 11.85 11.25 11.43
N PRO A 519 11.71 11.18 12.77
CA PRO A 519 11.08 10.04 13.43
C PRO A 519 9.60 9.90 13.06
N VAL A 520 8.92 11.01 12.80
CA VAL A 520 7.49 11.03 12.45
C VAL A 520 7.26 10.48 11.03
N ALA A 521 8.09 10.87 10.06
CA ALA A 521 8.00 10.37 8.69
C ALA A 521 8.35 8.88 8.62
N ALA A 522 9.41 8.47 9.34
CA ALA A 522 9.81 7.08 9.42
C ALA A 522 8.68 6.22 10.01
N LEU A 523 8.08 6.66 11.13
CA LEU A 523 6.97 5.96 11.77
C LEU A 523 5.74 5.84 10.85
N ALA A 524 5.37 6.92 10.18
CA ALA A 524 4.27 6.93 9.22
C ALA A 524 4.53 5.94 8.06
N LEU A 525 5.73 5.97 7.47
CA LEU A 525 6.12 5.04 6.40
C LEU A 525 6.03 3.58 6.86
N ALA A 526 6.55 3.26 8.04
CA ALA A 526 6.48 1.90 8.57
C ALA A 526 5.03 1.44 8.80
N GLY A 527 4.20 2.28 9.40
CA GLY A 527 2.79 1.97 9.62
C GLY A 527 2.02 1.76 8.32
N LEU A 528 2.15 2.68 7.36
CA LEU A 528 1.47 2.62 6.07
C LEU A 528 1.98 1.46 5.19
N THR A 529 3.29 1.19 5.21
CA THR A 529 3.89 0.09 4.44
C THR A 529 3.52 -1.26 5.04
N GLY A 530 3.59 -1.40 6.38
CA GLY A 530 3.18 -2.62 7.08
C GLY A 530 1.69 -2.91 6.90
N TYR A 531 0.85 -1.87 7.06
CA TYR A 531 -0.57 -1.97 6.76
C TYR A 531 -0.81 -2.40 5.31
N GLY A 532 -0.16 -1.70 4.36
CA GLY A 532 -0.31 -1.96 2.93
C GLY A 532 0.10 -3.36 2.49
N ILE A 533 1.20 -3.91 3.02
CA ILE A 533 1.63 -5.29 2.72
C ILE A 533 0.59 -6.29 3.19
N VAL A 534 0.13 -6.16 4.43
CA VAL A 534 -0.86 -7.10 4.97
C VAL A 534 -2.23 -6.92 4.29
N LEU A 535 -2.60 -5.69 3.93
CA LEU A 535 -3.81 -5.43 3.16
C LEU A 535 -3.71 -5.99 1.73
N TYR A 536 -2.52 -5.97 1.12
CA TYR A 536 -2.28 -6.53 -0.21
C TYR A 536 -2.55 -8.03 -0.27
N SER A 537 -2.36 -8.77 0.83
CA SER A 537 -2.72 -10.20 0.87
C SER A 537 -4.22 -10.45 0.68
N TYR A 538 -5.08 -9.44 0.91
CA TYR A 538 -6.51 -9.52 0.59
C TYR A 538 -6.76 -9.46 -0.92
N PHE A 539 -5.98 -8.64 -1.64
CA PHE A 539 -6.03 -8.62 -3.10
C PHE A 539 -5.52 -9.94 -3.66
N ASP A 540 -4.34 -10.36 -3.20
CA ASP A 540 -3.68 -11.59 -3.61
C ASP A 540 -4.60 -12.80 -3.44
N ASN A 541 -5.29 -12.93 -2.30
CA ASN A 541 -6.02 -14.15 -1.96
C ASN A 541 -7.45 -14.26 -2.52
N ARG A 542 -8.14 -13.13 -2.80
CA ARG A 542 -9.62 -13.16 -2.88
C ARG A 542 -10.28 -12.14 -3.79
N SER A 543 -9.53 -11.33 -4.53
CA SER A 543 -10.11 -10.12 -5.09
C SER A 543 -9.85 -9.90 -6.57
N LEU A 544 -10.90 -9.51 -7.26
CA LEU A 544 -10.83 -8.95 -8.59
C LEU A 544 -10.11 -7.59 -8.57
N ALA A 545 -9.71 -7.14 -9.77
CA ALA A 545 -9.01 -5.86 -9.97
C ALA A 545 -9.75 -4.64 -9.41
N HIS A 546 -11.07 -4.70 -9.24
CA HIS A 546 -11.85 -3.61 -8.63
C HIS A 546 -11.48 -3.34 -7.16
N VAL A 547 -10.76 -4.26 -6.49
CA VAL A 547 -10.33 -4.07 -5.09
C VAL A 547 -9.05 -3.22 -4.97
N ILE A 548 -8.26 -3.15 -6.04
CA ILE A 548 -6.98 -2.43 -6.09
C ILE A 548 -7.08 -1.01 -5.52
N PRO A 549 -8.10 -0.19 -5.85
CA PRO A 549 -8.15 1.18 -5.37
C PRO A 549 -8.31 1.26 -3.84
N TYR A 550 -9.06 0.34 -3.23
CA TYR A 550 -9.27 0.32 -1.77
C TYR A 550 -8.02 -0.06 -0.99
N ILE A 551 -7.14 -0.87 -1.59
CA ILE A 551 -5.89 -1.26 -0.96
C ILE A 551 -4.72 -0.31 -1.27
N SER A 552 -4.96 0.74 -2.06
CA SER A 552 -3.91 1.62 -2.59
C SER A 552 -3.76 2.94 -1.82
N LEU A 553 -4.69 3.31 -0.93
CA LEU A 553 -4.51 4.51 -0.10
C LEU A 553 -3.20 4.50 0.71
N PRO A 554 -2.84 3.43 1.45
CA PRO A 554 -1.58 3.38 2.20
C PRO A 554 -0.36 3.53 1.27
N LEU A 555 -0.46 2.98 0.06
CA LEU A 555 0.57 3.10 -0.96
C LEU A 555 0.77 4.55 -1.39
N VAL A 556 -0.31 5.23 -1.79
CA VAL A 556 -0.26 6.62 -2.26
C VAL A 556 0.34 7.52 -1.19
N LEU A 557 -0.05 7.32 0.07
CA LEU A 557 0.50 8.07 1.20
C LEU A 557 2.00 7.74 1.41
N SER A 558 2.41 6.48 1.30
CA SER A 558 3.81 6.07 1.45
C SER A 558 4.69 6.64 0.33
N VAL A 559 4.24 6.54 -0.92
CA VAL A 559 4.93 7.11 -2.10
C VAL A 559 5.08 8.61 -1.94
N ALA A 560 4.05 9.31 -1.46
CA ALA A 560 4.12 10.75 -1.23
C ALA A 560 5.15 11.12 -0.16
N ILE A 561 5.24 10.37 0.94
CA ILE A 561 6.26 10.61 1.98
C ILE A 561 7.65 10.30 1.44
N TRP A 562 7.85 9.16 0.77
CA TRP A 562 9.15 8.82 0.16
C TRP A 562 9.60 9.85 -0.86
N LEU A 563 8.71 10.24 -1.79
CA LEU A 563 9.02 11.25 -2.79
C LEU A 563 9.33 12.60 -2.14
N TRP A 564 8.59 13.00 -1.11
CA TRP A 564 8.89 14.22 -0.36
C TRP A 564 10.28 14.17 0.29
N LEU A 565 10.65 13.05 0.89
CA LEU A 565 11.97 12.86 1.47
C LEU A 565 13.08 12.91 0.42
N VAL A 566 12.86 12.33 -0.77
CA VAL A 566 13.80 12.36 -1.90
C VAL A 566 14.00 13.78 -2.42
N ILE A 567 12.93 14.54 -2.62
CA ILE A 567 13.01 15.89 -3.22
C ILE A 567 13.48 16.96 -2.23
N THR A 568 13.32 16.74 -0.93
CA THR A 568 13.77 17.70 0.11
C THR A 568 15.05 17.27 0.83
N GLY A 569 15.49 16.03 0.63
CA GLY A 569 16.71 15.49 1.21
C GLY A 569 17.95 16.16 0.60
N PRO A 570 18.90 16.65 1.42
CA PRO A 570 20.13 17.23 0.90
C PRO A 570 21.06 16.18 0.26
N GLU A 571 20.89 14.90 0.59
CA GLU A 571 21.77 13.83 0.11
C GLU A 571 21.45 13.35 -1.31
N VAL A 572 20.26 13.65 -1.85
CA VAL A 572 19.89 13.24 -3.21
C VAL A 572 20.26 14.33 -4.21
N PRO A 573 21.06 14.02 -5.25
CA PRO A 573 21.37 14.99 -6.30
C PRO A 573 20.11 15.55 -6.93
N ARG A 574 20.00 16.88 -7.04
CA ARG A 574 18.81 17.57 -7.59
C ARG A 574 18.40 17.11 -8.99
N ARG A 575 19.34 16.57 -9.79
CA ARG A 575 19.04 15.99 -11.11
C ARG A 575 18.30 14.66 -10.97
N VAL A 576 18.77 13.79 -10.08
CA VAL A 576 18.13 12.50 -9.78
C VAL A 576 16.75 12.73 -9.16
N ALA A 577 16.63 13.63 -8.18
CA ALA A 577 15.35 13.98 -7.59
C ALA A 577 14.32 14.46 -8.64
N ARG A 578 14.76 15.21 -9.67
CA ARG A 578 13.91 15.61 -10.80
C ARG A 578 13.45 14.44 -11.66
N VAL A 579 14.33 13.49 -11.95
CA VAL A 579 13.98 12.29 -12.72
C VAL A 579 12.96 11.44 -11.96
N VAL A 580 13.20 11.21 -10.66
CA VAL A 580 12.26 10.47 -9.81
C VAL A 580 10.91 11.18 -9.74
N LEU A 581 10.90 12.51 -9.53
CA LEU A 581 9.68 13.31 -9.55
C LEU A 581 8.94 13.20 -10.89
N ALA A 582 9.65 13.30 -12.01
CA ALA A 582 9.07 13.18 -13.34
C ALA A 582 8.46 11.78 -13.57
N ALA A 583 9.15 10.72 -13.17
CA ALA A 583 8.67 9.34 -13.30
C ALA A 583 7.39 9.12 -12.47
N VAL A 584 7.38 9.55 -11.20
CA VAL A 584 6.19 9.42 -10.33
C VAL A 584 5.02 10.25 -10.85
N LEU A 585 5.27 11.47 -11.33
CA LEU A 585 4.23 12.30 -11.94
C LEU A 585 3.75 11.72 -13.28
N GLY A 586 4.61 11.06 -14.05
CA GLY A 586 4.24 10.34 -15.26
C GLY A 586 3.33 9.14 -14.97
N VAL A 587 3.65 8.34 -13.95
CA VAL A 587 2.77 7.27 -13.47
C VAL A 587 1.45 7.84 -12.96
N THR A 588 1.49 8.97 -12.23
CA THR A 588 0.29 9.65 -11.75
C THR A 588 -0.60 10.12 -12.91
N ALA A 589 -0.02 10.75 -13.92
CA ALA A 589 -0.73 11.18 -15.13
C ALA A 589 -1.38 9.99 -15.86
N LEU A 590 -0.66 8.87 -15.96
CA LEU A 590 -1.18 7.64 -16.52
C LEU A 590 -2.36 7.08 -15.71
N SER A 591 -2.23 6.97 -14.38
CA SER A 591 -3.32 6.51 -13.52
C SER A 591 -4.56 7.38 -13.63
N VAL A 592 -4.39 8.71 -13.66
CA VAL A 592 -5.50 9.65 -13.84
C VAL A 592 -6.12 9.46 -15.23
N ALA A 593 -5.31 9.38 -16.30
CA ALA A 593 -5.80 9.19 -17.66
C ALA A 593 -6.55 7.86 -17.87
N THR A 594 -6.25 6.82 -17.11
CA THR A 594 -7.00 5.55 -17.14
C THR A 594 -8.36 5.62 -16.46
N VAL A 595 -8.59 6.63 -15.63
CA VAL A 595 -9.75 6.73 -14.73
C VAL A 595 -10.68 7.86 -15.13
N MET A 596 -10.15 8.98 -15.61
CA MET A 596 -10.92 10.20 -15.87
C MET A 596 -12.15 10.00 -16.77
N PRO A 597 -12.15 9.15 -17.81
CA PRO A 597 -13.37 8.92 -18.60
C PRO A 597 -14.54 8.43 -17.75
N ALA A 598 -14.30 7.44 -16.90
CA ALA A 598 -15.33 6.90 -16.00
C ALA A 598 -15.68 7.88 -14.87
N ALA A 599 -14.69 8.62 -14.38
CA ALA A 599 -14.91 9.62 -13.33
C ALA A 599 -15.71 10.84 -13.83
N ALA A 600 -15.59 11.22 -15.10
CA ALA A 600 -16.28 12.37 -15.68
C ALA A 600 -17.79 12.13 -15.92
N GLU A 601 -18.22 10.87 -15.93
CA GLU A 601 -19.64 10.48 -16.02
C GLU A 601 -20.36 10.57 -14.67
N ARG A 602 -19.63 10.74 -13.56
CA ARG A 602 -20.14 10.96 -12.20
C ARG A 602 -20.12 12.44 -11.84
#